data_AF-A0A8T6YEJ6-F1
#
_entry.id   AF-A0A8T6YEJ6-F1
#
_cell.length_a   1.000
_cell.length_b   1.000
_cell.length_c   1.000
_cell.angle_alpha   90.00
_cell.angle_beta   90.00
_cell.angle_gamma   90.00
#
_symmetry.space_group_name_H-M   'P 1'
#
loop_
_entity.id
_entity.type
_entity.pdbx_description
1 polymer ?
#
loop_
_entity_poly.entity_id
_entity_poly.type
_entity_poly.pdbx_seq_one_letter_code
_entity_poly.pdbx_strand_id
1 'polypeptide(L)' 'MKPMDRILKQLQDTQWHSLDEIKKSVSLPSQTLNAIICFLQEQAFINKEDEKLRITRLGLRYLDI' A
#
# COMPACT_ATOMS: atom_id res chain seq x y z
N MET A 1 -1.29 -12.69 8.51
CA MET A 1 -0.94 -11.82 7.36
C MET A 1 -0.17 -10.63 7.88
N LYS A 2 0.96 -10.28 7.26
CA LYS A 2 1.74 -9.12 7.68
C LYS A 2 0.97 -7.83 7.32
N PRO A 3 1.18 -6.73 8.05
CA PRO A 3 0.54 -5.44 7.75
C PRO A 3 0.75 -4.97 6.30
N MET A 4 1.92 -5.25 5.73
CA MET A 4 2.27 -4.96 4.33
C MET A 4 1.38 -5.70 3.34
N ASP A 5 1.17 -7.01 3.53
CA ASP A 5 0.32 -7.83 2.67
C ASP A 5 -1.12 -7.30 2.65
N ARG A 6 -1.62 -6.78 3.78
CA ARG A 6 -2.97 -6.19 3.85
C ARG A 6 -3.08 -4.91 3.04
N ILE A 7 -2.09 -4.03 3.11
CA ILE A 7 -2.05 -2.78 2.33
C ILE A 7 -2.00 -3.11 0.84
N LEU A 8 -1.10 -4.01 0.43
CA LEU A 8 -0.98 -4.41 -0.97
C LEU A 8 -2.27 -5.07 -1.48
N LYS A 9 -2.92 -5.94 -0.68
CA LYS A 9 -4.20 -6.56 -1.06
C LYS A 9 -5.33 -5.55 -1.28
N GLN A 10 -5.34 -4.43 -0.55
CA GLN A 10 -6.34 -3.38 -0.79
C GLN A 10 -6.11 -2.67 -2.12
N LEU A 11 -4.86 -2.60 -2.56
CA LEU A 11 -4.46 -2.00 -3.84
C LEU A 11 -4.49 -3.00 -5.02
N GLN A 12 -4.90 -4.25 -4.80
CA GLN A 12 -4.77 -5.34 -5.79
C GLN A 12 -5.54 -5.11 -7.09
N ASP A 13 -6.59 -4.29 -7.06
CA ASP A 13 -7.39 -3.92 -8.23
C ASP A 13 -6.63 -3.00 -9.21
N THR A 14 -5.40 -2.62 -8.87
CA THR A 14 -4.53 -1.72 -9.63
C THR A 14 -5.13 -0.34 -9.89
N GLN A 15 -6.16 0.05 -9.14
CA GLN A 15 -6.72 1.39 -9.16
C GLN A 15 -5.99 2.31 -8.18
N TRP A 16 -6.28 3.60 -8.27
CA TRP A 16 -5.85 4.59 -7.30
C TRP A 16 -6.79 4.58 -6.09
N HIS A 17 -6.24 4.41 -4.91
CA HIS A 17 -6.97 4.42 -3.63
C HIS A 17 -6.55 5.62 -2.80
N SER A 18 -7.47 6.19 -2.02
CA SER A 18 -7.12 7.27 -1.11
C SER A 18 -6.33 6.73 0.08
N LEU A 19 -5.28 7.45 0.46
CA LEU A 19 -4.49 7.17 1.65
C LEU A 19 -5.36 7.16 2.91
N ASP A 20 -6.41 7.99 2.97
CA ASP A 20 -7.34 7.99 4.11
C ASP A 20 -8.20 6.73 4.19
N GLU A 21 -8.54 6.11 3.07
CA GLU A 21 -9.26 4.83 3.05
C GLU A 21 -8.37 3.71 3.59
N ILE A 22 -7.08 3.71 3.19
CA ILE A 22 -6.09 2.75 3.69
C ILE A 22 -5.80 2.96 5.19
N LYS A 23 -5.72 4.22 5.65
CA LYS A 23 -5.58 4.54 7.08
C LYS A 23 -6.75 4.01 7.91
N LYS A 24 -7.97 4.10 7.40
CA LYS A 24 -9.18 3.63 8.11
C LYS A 24 -9.27 2.11 8.14
N SER A 25 -8.82 1.44 7.08
CA SER A 25 -8.93 -0.01 6.93
C SER A 25 -7.81 -0.77 7.66
N VAL A 26 -6.68 -0.11 7.93
CA VAL A 26 -5.52 -0.69 8.61
C VAL A 26 -5.44 -0.14 10.03
N SER A 27 -5.71 -0.97 11.03
CA SER A 27 -5.55 -0.61 12.47
C SER A 27 -4.08 -0.51 12.88
N LEU A 28 -3.35 0.45 12.32
CA LEU A 28 -1.97 0.78 12.67
C LEU A 28 -1.86 2.24 13.10
N PRO A 29 -0.90 2.58 13.97
CA PRO A 29 -0.54 3.96 14.21
C PRO A 29 -0.16 4.66 12.91
N SER A 30 -0.58 5.92 12.75
CA SER A 30 -0.33 6.71 11.53
C SER A 30 1.16 6.77 11.16
N GLN A 31 2.04 6.89 12.15
CA GLN A 31 3.49 6.88 11.94
C GLN A 31 3.98 5.55 11.36
N THR A 32 3.52 4.42 11.90
CA THR A 32 3.89 3.09 11.42
C THR A 32 3.36 2.84 10.00
N LEU A 33 2.12 3.24 9.72
CA LEU A 33 1.54 3.12 8.39
C LEU A 33 2.31 3.96 7.37
N ASN A 34 2.64 5.21 7.69
CA ASN A 34 3.44 6.07 6.82
C ASN A 34 4.82 5.46 6.55
N ALA A 35 5.49 4.90 7.56
CA ALA A 35 6.78 4.23 7.38
C ALA A 35 6.66 3.03 6.43
N ILE A 36 5.59 2.23 6.55
CA ILE A 36 5.35 1.11 5.64
C ILE A 36 5.09 1.60 4.21
N ILE A 37 4.29 2.64 4.03
CA ILE A 37 3.99 3.22 2.71
C ILE A 37 5.27 3.75 2.06
N CYS A 38 6.10 4.49 2.81
CA CYS A 38 7.40 4.96 2.33
C CYS A 38 8.28 3.77 1.91
N PHE A 39 8.38 2.74 2.75
CA PHE A 39 9.15 1.53 2.41
C PHE A 39 8.64 0.85 1.12
N LEU A 40 7.33 0.67 0.98
CA LEU A 40 6.74 0.07 -0.23
C LEU A 40 6.98 0.93 -1.48
N GLN A 41 7.00 2.24 -1.33
CA GLN A 41 7.33 3.18 -2.42
C GLN A 41 8.80 3.09 -2.80
N GLU A 42 9.72 3.07 -1.82
CA GLU A 42 11.16 2.91 -2.06
C GLU A 42 11.50 1.59 -2.77
N GLN A 43 10.77 0.52 -2.45
CA GLN A 43 10.90 -0.78 -3.13
C GLN A 43 10.16 -0.85 -4.48
N ALA A 44 9.58 0.26 -4.94
CA ALA A 44 8.78 0.35 -6.16
C ALA A 44 7.59 -0.62 -6.22
N PHE A 45 7.04 -1.03 -5.07
CA PHE A 45 5.85 -1.88 -4.98
C PHE A 45 4.56 -1.08 -5.13
N ILE A 46 4.58 0.20 -4.76
CA ILE A 46 3.47 1.12 -4.93
C ILE A 46 3.94 2.44 -5.54
N ASN A 47 3.05 3.08 -6.29
CA ASN A 47 3.17 4.48 -6.67
C ASN A 47 2.34 5.32 -5.71
N LYS A 48 2.84 6.51 -5.41
CA LYS A 48 2.16 7.53 -4.63
C LYS A 48 2.07 8.82 -5.43
N GLU A 49 0.86 9.32 -5.59
CA GLU A 49 0.58 10.66 -6.15
C GLU A 49 -0.30 11.38 -5.13
N ASP A 50 0.23 12.46 -4.55
CA ASP A 50 -0.41 13.22 -3.46
C ASP A 50 -0.89 12.30 -2.31
N GLU A 51 -2.20 12.22 -2.12
CA GLU A 51 -2.89 11.38 -1.13
C GLU A 51 -3.46 10.10 -1.74
N LYS A 52 -2.98 9.68 -2.91
CA LYS A 52 -3.43 8.45 -3.57
C LYS A 52 -2.29 7.45 -3.71
N LEU A 53 -2.66 6.19 -3.60
CA LEU A 53 -1.77 5.05 -3.69
C LEU A 53 -2.26 4.07 -4.73
N ARG A 54 -1.33 3.46 -5.46
CA ARG A 54 -1.62 2.44 -6.47
C ARG A 54 -0.54 1.37 -6.43
N ILE A 55 -0.91 0.10 -6.50
CA ILE A 55 0.08 -0.97 -6.61
C ILE A 55 0.76 -0.96 -7.98
N THR A 56 2.06 -1.21 -8.02
CA THR A 56 2.77 -1.42 -9.29
C THR A 56 2.66 -2.87 -9.73
N ARG A 57 3.07 -3.17 -10.97
CA ARG A 57 3.19 -4.56 -11.42
C ARG A 57 4.14 -5.39 -10.55
N LEU A 58 5.16 -4.76 -9.96
CA LEU A 58 6.11 -5.43 -9.08
C LEU A 58 5.45 -5.79 -7.73
N GLY A 59 4.71 -4.85 -7.13
CA GLY A 59 3.95 -5.12 -5.91
C GLY A 59 2.86 -6.17 -6.11
N LEU A 60 2.23 -6.20 -7.30
CA LEU A 60 1.24 -7.22 -7.64
C LEU A 60 1.88 -8.62 -7.73
N ARG A 61 3.05 -8.73 -8.38
CA ARG A 61 3.83 -9.99 -8.43
C ARG A 61 4.27 -10.47 -7.05
N TYR A 62 4.47 -9.58 -6.09
CA TYR A 62 4.76 -9.96 -4.71
C TYR A 62 3.54 -10.59 -4.02
N LEU A 63 2.32 -10.22 -4.42
CA LEU A 63 1.08 -10.79 -3.89
C LEU A 63 0.70 -12.13 -4.53
N ASP A 64 1.00 -12.32 -5.81
CA ASP A 64 0.85 -13.61 -6.50
C ASP A 64 1.92 -14.58 -5.97
N ILE A 65 1.50 -15.42 -5.03
CA ILE A 65 2.27 -16.53 -4.44
C ILE A 65 2.53 -17.62 -5.49
#